data_AF-A0A2P8FPK1-F1
#
_entry.id   AF-A0A2P8FPK1-F1
#
_cell.length_a   1.000
_cell.length_b   1.000
_cell.length_c   1.000
_cell.angle_alpha   90.00
_cell.angle_beta   90.00
_cell.angle_gamma   90.00
#
_symmetry.space_group_name_H-M   'P 1'
#
loop_
_entity.id
_entity.type
_entity.pdbx_description
1 polymer ?
#
loop_
_entity_poly.entity_id
_entity_poly.type
_entity_poly.pdbx_seq_one_letter_code
_entity_poly.pdbx_strand_id
1 'polypeptide(L)'
;MKIKDIIAVMGFLLITMSVSAQVVSKDSINMLKDQKQVLEVSKRLNERKLELAKLENQVAQKTDDVATTAEKARKSAEENKQAAEKLGDNPQDKKHARRANKSAGSAHRDAKRARRAVQNLDKLNKNIESLKKKIADDESKLASLQGSGSGR
;
A
#
# COMPACT_ATOMS: atom_id res chain seq x y z
N MET A 1 47.52 -41.98 46.85
CA MET A 1 46.34 -42.61 46.23
C MET A 1 46.79 -43.32 44.97
N LYS A 2 46.48 -44.62 44.84
CA LYS A 2 46.98 -45.41 43.71
C LYS A 2 46.28 -44.92 42.44
N ILE A 3 46.93 -45.01 41.28
CA ILE A 3 46.35 -44.63 39.98
C ILE A 3 44.97 -45.29 39.74
N LYS A 4 44.76 -46.48 40.33
CA LYS A 4 43.49 -47.21 40.33
C LYS A 4 42.35 -46.48 41.06
N ASP A 5 42.66 -45.72 42.11
CA ASP A 5 41.67 -44.96 42.90
C ASP A 5 41.25 -43.67 42.15
N ILE A 6 42.18 -43.07 41.40
CA ILE A 6 41.92 -41.88 40.57
C ILE A 6 41.03 -42.25 39.36
N ILE A 7 41.27 -43.41 38.74
CA ILE A 7 40.46 -43.91 37.62
C ILE A 7 39.03 -44.24 38.09
N ALA A 8 38.87 -44.77 39.30
CA ALA A 8 37.55 -45.07 39.88
C ALA A 8 36.72 -43.79 40.14
N VAL A 9 37.35 -42.73 40.64
CA VAL A 9 36.68 -41.43 40.87
C VAL A 9 36.35 -40.73 39.55
N MET A 10 37.21 -40.83 38.54
CA MET A 10 36.97 -40.24 37.22
C MET A 10 35.88 -40.99 36.43
N GLY A 11 35.74 -42.31 36.62
CA GLY A 11 34.64 -43.10 36.08
C GLY A 11 33.28 -42.79 36.71
N PHE A 12 33.24 -42.48 38.01
CA PHE A 12 31.99 -42.11 38.70
C PHE A 12 31.48 -40.71 38.32
N LEU A 13 32.38 -39.79 37.97
CA LEU A 13 32.00 -38.43 37.54
C LEU A 13 31.29 -38.43 36.16
N LEU A 14 31.63 -39.38 35.28
CA LEU A 14 31.11 -39.45 33.91
C LEU A 14 29.65 -39.96 33.81
N ILE A 15 29.11 -40.58 34.87
CA ILE A 15 27.71 -41.07 34.88
C ILE A 15 26.72 -39.93 35.15
N THR A 16 27.19 -38.80 35.69
CA THR A 16 26.33 -37.62 35.95
C THR A 16 26.10 -36.76 34.71
N MET A 17 26.84 -36.98 33.62
CA MET A 17 26.54 -36.40 32.31
C MET A 17 25.55 -37.28 31.54
N SER A 18 24.43 -37.61 32.20
CA SER A 18 23.23 -38.02 31.47
C SER A 18 22.80 -36.82 30.65
N VAL A 19 23.20 -36.85 29.38
CA VAL A 19 22.84 -35.92 28.33
C VAL A 19 21.34 -35.68 28.46
N SER A 20 20.97 -34.49 28.93
CA SER A 20 19.65 -33.93 28.71
C SER A 20 19.52 -33.78 27.20
N ALA A 21 19.15 -34.86 26.52
CA ALA A 21 18.56 -34.79 25.21
C ALA A 21 17.31 -33.94 25.45
N GLN A 22 17.47 -32.62 25.30
CA GLN A 22 16.37 -31.69 25.23
C GLN A 22 15.59 -32.15 24.01
N VAL A 23 14.66 -33.06 24.25
CA VAL A 23 13.69 -33.52 23.28
C VAL A 23 13.04 -32.25 22.79
N VAL A 24 13.40 -31.85 21.58
CA VAL A 24 12.71 -30.78 20.88
C VAL A 24 11.31 -31.32 20.71
N SER A 25 10.45 -31.00 21.67
CA SER A 25 9.09 -31.51 21.68
C SER A 25 8.43 -31.00 20.39
N LYS A 26 7.55 -31.80 19.81
CA LYS A 26 6.75 -31.35 18.66
C LYS A 26 6.04 -30.02 18.97
N ASP A 27 5.73 -29.79 20.25
CA ASP A 27 5.22 -28.53 20.78
C ASP A 27 6.16 -27.35 20.58
N SER A 28 7.45 -27.49 20.91
CA SER A 28 8.43 -26.41 20.69
C SER A 28 8.53 -26.02 19.21
N ILE A 29 8.52 -27.01 18.31
CA ILE A 29 8.58 -26.75 16.85
C ILE A 29 7.29 -26.07 16.36
N ASN A 30 6.12 -26.48 16.86
CA ASN A 30 4.85 -25.87 16.49
C ASN A 30 4.74 -24.43 17.02
N MET A 31 5.17 -24.17 18.25
CA MET A 31 5.24 -22.83 18.82
C MET A 31 6.16 -21.91 18.00
N LEU A 32 7.33 -22.39 17.58
CA LEU A 32 8.25 -21.66 16.69
C LEU A 32 7.61 -21.36 15.32
N LYS A 33 6.81 -22.28 14.77
CA LYS A 33 6.06 -22.05 13.52
C LYS A 33 4.97 -21.00 13.69
N ASP A 34 4.24 -21.02 14.80
CA ASP A 34 3.19 -20.06 15.09
C ASP A 34 3.78 -18.66 15.32
N GLN A 35 4.88 -18.55 16.06
CA GLN A 35 5.64 -17.31 16.22
C GLN A 35 6.13 -16.76 14.88
N LYS A 36 6.63 -17.64 13.99
CA LYS A 36 7.02 -17.26 12.64
C LYS A 36 5.83 -16.72 11.84
N GLN A 37 4.67 -17.37 11.89
CA GLN A 37 3.47 -16.90 11.20
C GLN A 37 2.98 -15.54 11.74
N VAL A 38 3.01 -15.35 13.05
CA VAL A 38 2.67 -14.05 13.68
C VAL A 38 3.62 -12.95 13.22
N LEU A 39 4.93 -13.23 13.18
CA LEU A 39 5.94 -12.30 12.66
C LEU A 39 5.72 -11.96 11.18
N GLU A 40 5.42 -12.94 10.34
CA GLU A 40 5.14 -12.72 8.91
C GLU A 40 3.90 -11.87 8.68
N VAL A 41 2.81 -12.13 9.43
CA VAL A 41 1.58 -11.34 9.36
C VAL A 41 1.82 -9.92 9.90
N SER A 42 2.53 -9.77 11.01
CA SER A 42 2.87 -8.46 11.58
C SER A 42 3.77 -7.63 10.65
N LYS A 43 4.75 -8.26 9.99
CA LYS A 43 5.58 -7.59 8.99
C LYS A 43 4.73 -7.09 7.82
N ARG A 44 3.87 -7.94 7.27
CA ARG A 44 2.96 -7.58 6.18
C ARG A 44 2.01 -6.46 6.56
N LEU A 45 1.48 -6.50 7.78
CA LEU A 45 0.62 -5.45 8.34
C LEU A 45 1.36 -4.10 8.35
N ASN A 46 2.59 -4.07 8.85
CA ASN A 46 3.40 -2.85 8.89
C ASN A 46 3.71 -2.33 7.48
N GLU A 47 4.07 -3.20 6.55
CA GLU A 47 4.29 -2.83 5.14
C GLU A 47 3.02 -2.21 4.52
N ARG A 48 1.84 -2.81 4.75
CA ARG A 48 0.56 -2.28 4.27
C ARG A 48 0.18 -0.96 4.92
N LYS A 49 0.42 -0.79 6.22
CA LYS A 49 0.19 0.49 6.93
C LYS A 49 1.11 1.60 6.40
N LEU A 50 2.35 1.26 6.08
CA LEU A 50 3.30 2.19 5.46
C LEU A 50 2.86 2.56 4.05
N GLU A 51 2.42 1.59 3.25
CA GLU A 51 1.84 1.85 1.92
C GLU A 51 0.58 2.72 2.00
N LEU A 52 -0.31 2.45 2.96
CA LEU A 52 -1.49 3.26 3.21
C LEU A 52 -1.11 4.72 3.48
N ALA A 53 -0.16 4.97 4.39
CA ALA A 53 0.31 6.32 4.68
C ALA A 53 0.90 7.02 3.44
N LYS A 54 1.64 6.28 2.60
CA LYS A 54 2.16 6.81 1.32
C LYS A 54 1.04 7.22 0.38
N LEU A 55 -0.01 6.39 0.24
CA LEU A 55 -1.14 6.70 -0.63
C LEU A 55 -1.99 7.86 -0.08
N GLU A 56 -2.22 7.91 1.23
CA GLU A 56 -2.94 9.01 1.88
C GLU A 56 -2.20 10.35 1.69
N ASN A 57 -0.87 10.35 1.76
CA ASN A 57 -0.07 11.54 1.43
C ASN A 57 -0.22 12.00 -0.03
N GLN A 58 -0.49 11.07 -0.96
CA GLN A 58 -0.72 11.40 -2.37
C GLN A 58 -2.13 11.96 -2.63
N VAL A 59 -3.09 11.78 -1.72
CA VAL A 59 -4.47 12.25 -1.89
C VAL A 59 -4.51 13.77 -2.01
N ALA A 60 -3.76 14.49 -1.16
CA ALA A 60 -3.70 15.95 -1.20
C ALA A 60 -3.20 16.45 -2.57
N GLN A 61 -2.09 15.88 -3.05
CA GLN A 61 -1.53 16.22 -4.36
C GLN A 61 -2.50 15.92 -5.51
N LYS A 62 -3.16 14.74 -5.49
CA LYS A 62 -4.10 14.36 -6.55
C LYS A 62 -5.39 15.17 -6.53
N THR A 63 -5.81 15.62 -5.35
CA THR A 63 -6.96 16.53 -5.20
C THR A 63 -6.63 17.90 -5.79
N ASP A 64 -5.43 18.41 -5.52
CA ASP A 64 -4.96 19.66 -6.11
C ASP A 64 -4.79 19.57 -7.64
N ASP A 65 -4.26 18.45 -8.15
CA ASP A 65 -4.20 18.16 -9.59
C ASP A 65 -5.60 18.24 -10.22
N VAL A 66 -6.63 17.67 -9.58
CA VAL A 66 -8.02 17.72 -10.05
C VAL A 66 -8.53 19.16 -10.07
N ALA A 67 -8.35 19.92 -8.99
CA ALA A 67 -8.79 21.30 -8.91
C ALA A 67 -8.13 22.17 -10.00
N THR A 68 -6.81 22.08 -10.12
CA THR A 68 -6.02 22.83 -11.11
C THR A 68 -6.41 22.46 -12.55
N THR A 69 -6.60 21.17 -12.85
CA THR A 69 -6.98 20.74 -14.20
C THR A 69 -8.43 21.08 -14.53
N ALA A 70 -9.34 21.05 -13.56
CA ALA A 70 -10.72 21.49 -13.73
C ALA A 70 -10.80 22.99 -14.00
N GLU A 71 -10.03 23.81 -13.27
CA GLU A 71 -9.98 25.25 -13.51
C GLU A 71 -9.45 25.57 -14.93
N LYS A 72 -8.36 24.93 -15.35
CA LYS A 72 -7.82 25.07 -16.71
C LYS A 72 -8.83 24.65 -17.77
N ALA A 73 -9.52 23.53 -17.57
CA ALA A 73 -10.55 23.07 -18.49
C ALA A 73 -11.71 24.07 -18.59
N ARG A 74 -12.15 24.66 -17.46
CA ARG A 74 -13.17 25.71 -17.43
C ARG A 74 -12.73 26.94 -18.22
N LYS A 75 -11.50 27.41 -17.99
CA LYS A 75 -10.96 28.57 -18.70
C LYS A 75 -10.86 28.32 -20.21
N SER A 76 -10.31 27.18 -20.62
CA SER A 76 -10.22 26.81 -22.04
C SER A 76 -11.59 26.63 -22.70
N ALA A 77 -12.60 26.13 -21.96
CA ALA A 77 -13.97 26.03 -22.46
C ALA A 77 -14.61 27.42 -22.68
N GLU A 78 -14.39 28.36 -21.76
CA GLU A 78 -14.86 29.75 -21.90
C GLU A 78 -14.18 30.46 -23.08
N GLU A 79 -12.86 30.31 -23.22
CA GLU A 79 -12.13 30.84 -24.39
C GLU A 79 -12.62 30.23 -25.71
N ASN A 80 -13.03 28.95 -25.70
CA ASN A 80 -13.63 28.32 -26.87
C ASN A 80 -15.00 28.89 -27.19
N LYS A 81 -15.84 29.09 -26.18
CA LYS A 81 -17.15 29.73 -26.32
C LYS A 81 -17.02 31.12 -26.95
N GLN A 82 -16.16 31.97 -26.40
CA GLN A 82 -15.93 33.32 -26.93
C GLN A 82 -15.37 33.33 -28.36
N ALA A 83 -14.49 32.38 -28.69
CA ALA A 83 -13.96 32.25 -30.05
C ALA A 83 -15.02 31.75 -31.04
N ALA A 84 -15.92 30.88 -30.60
CA ALA A 84 -17.04 30.37 -31.39
C ALA A 84 -18.09 31.46 -31.62
N GLU A 85 -18.43 32.26 -30.61
CA GLU A 85 -19.33 33.42 -30.73
C GLU A 85 -18.81 34.40 -31.79
N LYS A 86 -17.54 34.78 -31.72
CA LYS A 86 -16.91 35.67 -32.72
C LYS A 86 -16.89 35.10 -34.14
N LEU A 87 -16.81 33.78 -34.28
CA LEU A 87 -16.95 33.12 -35.57
C LEU A 87 -18.41 33.11 -36.03
N GLY A 88 -19.37 32.97 -35.13
CA GLY A 88 -20.79 33.07 -35.43
C GLY A 88 -21.18 34.44 -36.00
N ASP A 89 -20.60 35.51 -35.46
CA ASP A 89 -20.83 36.88 -35.94
C ASP A 89 -20.28 37.13 -37.36
N ASN A 90 -19.16 36.49 -37.71
CA ASN A 90 -18.59 36.56 -39.06
C ASN A 90 -18.07 35.18 -39.53
N PRO A 91 -18.96 34.32 -40.06
CA PRO A 91 -18.64 32.93 -40.39
C PRO A 91 -17.60 32.76 -41.50
N GLN A 92 -17.46 33.77 -42.36
CA GLN A 92 -16.53 33.73 -43.51
C GLN A 92 -15.11 34.20 -43.14
N ASP A 93 -14.91 34.75 -41.94
CA ASP A 93 -13.60 35.22 -41.52
C ASP A 93 -12.65 34.06 -41.17
N LYS A 94 -11.62 33.91 -42.00
CA LYS A 94 -10.60 32.86 -41.86
C LYS A 94 -9.81 32.93 -40.55
N LYS A 95 -9.60 34.12 -39.99
CA LYS A 95 -8.84 34.32 -38.74
C LYS A 95 -9.67 33.89 -37.54
N HIS A 96 -10.95 34.24 -37.51
CA HIS A 96 -11.90 33.79 -36.50
C HIS A 96 -12.07 32.26 -36.55
N ALA A 97 -12.20 31.68 -37.76
CA ALA A 97 -12.30 30.23 -37.94
C ALA A 97 -11.07 29.49 -37.38
N ARG A 98 -9.86 29.98 -37.70
CA ARG A 98 -8.60 29.43 -37.17
C ARG A 98 -8.52 29.53 -35.64
N ARG A 99 -8.97 30.66 -35.07
CA ARG A 99 -8.93 30.89 -33.62
C ARG A 99 -9.92 29.97 -32.88
N ALA A 100 -11.14 29.85 -33.37
CA ALA A 100 -12.14 28.94 -32.84
C ALA A 100 -11.64 27.50 -32.87
N ASN A 101 -11.08 27.04 -34.00
CA ASN A 101 -10.53 25.69 -34.10
C ASN A 101 -9.37 25.43 -33.11
N LYS A 102 -8.44 26.39 -32.95
CA LYS A 102 -7.35 26.27 -31.97
C LYS A 102 -7.88 26.21 -30.54
N SER A 103 -8.88 27.04 -30.23
CA SER A 103 -9.49 27.11 -28.90
C SER A 103 -10.23 25.82 -28.56
N ALA A 104 -11.03 25.29 -29.50
CA ALA A 104 -11.70 24.00 -29.37
C ALA A 104 -10.70 22.85 -29.12
N GLY A 105 -9.59 22.83 -29.85
CA GLY A 105 -8.53 21.83 -29.65
C GLY A 105 -7.89 21.91 -28.27
N SER A 106 -7.67 23.13 -27.74
CA SER A 106 -7.16 23.32 -26.37
C SER A 106 -8.18 22.89 -25.32
N ALA A 107 -9.43 23.34 -25.44
CA ALA A 107 -10.53 22.96 -24.54
C ALA A 107 -10.70 21.43 -24.47
N HIS A 108 -10.65 20.74 -25.62
CA HIS A 108 -10.73 19.28 -25.66
C HIS A 108 -9.57 18.61 -24.91
N ARG A 109 -8.33 19.08 -25.12
CA ARG A 109 -7.15 18.53 -24.42
C ARG A 109 -7.24 18.74 -22.91
N ASP A 110 -7.64 19.92 -22.47
CA ASP A 110 -7.72 20.24 -21.04
C ASP A 110 -8.88 19.51 -20.37
N ALA A 111 -10.04 19.39 -21.02
CA ALA A 111 -11.14 18.56 -20.55
C ALA A 111 -10.71 17.08 -20.40
N LYS A 112 -9.95 16.55 -21.36
CA LYS A 112 -9.40 15.18 -21.28
C LYS A 112 -8.42 15.04 -20.11
N ARG A 113 -7.59 16.06 -19.84
CA ARG A 113 -6.68 16.08 -18.68
C ARG A 113 -7.45 16.11 -17.37
N ALA A 114 -8.46 16.97 -17.23
CA ALA A 114 -9.33 17.03 -16.06
C ALA A 114 -9.99 15.67 -15.77
N ARG A 115 -10.54 15.03 -16.82
CA ARG A 115 -11.12 13.68 -16.69
C ARG A 115 -10.11 12.66 -16.19
N ARG A 116 -8.88 12.69 -16.71
CA ARG A 116 -7.80 11.79 -16.28
C ARG A 116 -7.39 12.05 -14.83
N ALA A 117 -7.32 13.31 -14.40
CA ALA A 117 -7.01 13.66 -13.01
C ALA A 117 -8.06 13.08 -12.06
N VAL A 118 -9.35 13.24 -12.38
CA VAL A 118 -10.45 12.66 -11.59
C VAL A 118 -10.35 11.13 -11.54
N GLN A 119 -10.10 10.49 -12.68
CA GLN A 119 -9.91 9.03 -12.73
C GLN A 119 -8.73 8.55 -11.89
N ASN A 120 -7.64 9.32 -11.83
CA ASN A 120 -6.49 8.98 -11.02
C ASN A 120 -6.78 9.13 -9.51
N LEU A 121 -7.52 10.16 -9.12
CA LEU A 121 -7.97 10.34 -7.73
C LEU A 121 -8.93 9.21 -7.30
N ASP A 122 -9.89 8.84 -8.15
CA ASP A 122 -10.80 7.72 -7.89
C ASP A 122 -10.05 6.39 -7.74
N LYS A 123 -9.06 6.12 -8.61
CA LYS A 123 -8.19 4.94 -8.49
C LYS A 123 -7.40 4.95 -7.19
N LEU A 124 -6.86 6.10 -6.77
CA LEU A 124 -6.14 6.22 -5.52
C LEU A 124 -7.05 5.89 -4.33
N ASN A 125 -8.25 6.45 -4.30
CA ASN A 125 -9.23 6.19 -3.24
C ASN A 125 -9.64 4.70 -3.18
N LYS A 126 -9.83 4.06 -4.34
CA LYS A 126 -10.10 2.61 -4.41
C LYS A 126 -8.93 1.77 -3.90
N ASN A 127 -7.70 2.17 -4.20
CA ASN A 127 -6.51 1.48 -3.68
C ASN A 127 -6.40 1.62 -2.16
N ILE A 128 -6.69 2.82 -1.63
CA ILE A 128 -6.76 3.08 -0.18
C ILE A 128 -7.82 2.19 0.47
N GLU A 129 -9.03 2.12 -0.09
CA GLU A 129 -10.11 1.29 0.44
C GLU A 129 -9.75 -0.20 0.39
N SER A 130 -9.16 -0.66 -0.71
CA SER A 130 -8.67 -2.03 -0.86
C SER A 130 -7.59 -2.38 0.16
N LEU A 131 -6.65 -1.47 0.42
CA LEU A 131 -5.62 -1.64 1.43
C LEU A 131 -6.20 -1.64 2.85
N LYS A 132 -7.18 -0.79 3.16
CA LYS A 132 -7.86 -0.80 4.46
C LYS A 132 -8.54 -2.14 4.72
N LYS A 133 -9.23 -2.71 3.72
CA LYS A 133 -9.83 -4.06 3.82
C LYS A 133 -8.76 -5.13 4.09
N LYS A 134 -7.68 -5.11 3.30
CA LYS A 134 -6.54 -6.02 3.46
C LYS A 134 -5.86 -5.90 4.83
N ILE A 135 -5.77 -4.69 5.39
CA ILE A 135 -5.24 -4.48 6.74
C ILE A 135 -6.19 -5.10 7.76
N ALA A 136 -7.50 -4.85 7.66
CA ALA A 136 -8.49 -5.45 8.56
C ALA A 136 -8.46 -6.99 8.52
N ASP A 137 -8.31 -7.58 7.33
CA ASP A 137 -8.16 -9.04 7.17
C ASP A 137 -6.89 -9.56 7.86
N ASP A 138 -5.75 -8.88 7.70
CA ASP A 138 -4.50 -9.24 8.36
C ASP A 138 -4.58 -9.05 9.89
N GLU A 139 -5.26 -8.01 10.38
CA GLU A 139 -5.51 -7.77 11.82
C GLU A 139 -6.39 -8.86 12.42
N SER A 140 -7.47 -9.24 11.73
CA SER A 140 -8.33 -10.36 12.14
C SER A 140 -7.56 -11.68 12.16
N LYS A 141 -6.69 -11.90 11.17
CA LYS A 141 -5.85 -13.11 11.13
C LYS A 141 -4.83 -13.11 12.26
N LEU A 142 -4.19 -11.98 12.54
CA LEU A 142 -3.26 -11.83 13.67
C LEU A 142 -3.98 -12.12 15.00
N ALA A 143 -5.17 -11.58 15.20
CA ALA A 143 -5.98 -11.81 16.39
C ALA A 143 -6.35 -13.29 16.56
N SER A 144 -6.70 -13.98 15.47
CA SER A 144 -6.98 -15.43 15.53
C SER A 144 -5.74 -16.27 15.89
N LEU A 145 -4.56 -15.92 15.37
CA LEU A 145 -3.31 -16.61 15.66
C LEU A 145 -2.84 -16.36 17.10
N GLN A 146 -3.02 -15.15 17.62
CA GLN A 146 -2.69 -14.80 19.00
C GLN A 146 -3.69 -15.39 20.01
N GLY A 147 -4.98 -15.45 19.66
CA GLY A 147 -6.02 -16.09 20.46
C GLY A 147 -5.87 -17.61 20.57
N SER A 148 -5.40 -18.28 19.51
CA SER A 148 -5.08 -19.72 19.56
C SER A 148 -3.80 -20.05 20.34
N GLY A 149 -2.86 -19.10 20.48
CA GLY A 149 -1.62 -19.29 21.23
C GLY A 149 -1.72 -19.02 22.75
N SER A 150 -2.77 -18.35 23.22
CA SER A 150 -2.98 -18.00 24.64
C SER A 150 -3.87 -19.00 25.42
N GLY A 151 -4.43 -20.00 24.73
CA GLY A 151 -5.48 -20.88 25.29
C GLY A 151 -5.10 -22.36 25.44
N ARG A 152 -3.81 -22.71 25.41
CA ARG A 152 -3.35 -24.09 25.64
C ARG A 152 -2.24 -24.12 26.68
#